data_AF-A0A8B7PJH3-F1
#
_entry.id   AF-A0A8B7PJH3-F1
#
_cell.length_a   1.000
_cell.length_b   1.000
_cell.length_c   1.000
_cell.angle_alpha   90.00
_cell.angle_beta   90.00
_cell.angle_gamma   90.00
#
_symmetry.space_group_name_H-M   'P 1'
#
loop_
_entity.id
_entity.type
_entity.pdbx_description
1 polymer ?
#
loop_
_entity_poly.entity_id
_entity_poly.type
_entity_poly.pdbx_seq_one_letter_code
_entity_poly.pdbx_strand_id
1 'polypeptide(L)'
;MDNWSTVDNRSTHGNRLTPDSWSNLDNLSTVDNKWTRGNRSTLNNRSTLDNKWSLSSRATGLTPGNRSFPGNRSTIGNRSTLNNRSTLCQRSTPGNRSTPGNRLTLGNRSTLGLSEINHWITCPDKSVCYDIYGELEEFSLEAPWSCRSNAKPAKHDTEFWLTSWPNQEHPLLLDLNNATVLNKVPLNLDGKVYILVHGWNSDGEWPQLLKNELMKADRTSNVVVVRWSKAMYEQAVANIRVVARQLAFFINSLQEVRNISSQSFHLICHSLGAHLCGIAGTYSQQRYNITLARISGLDPAQWRHTTRDILTRLDPSDASFVDVIHTNVKRKAGIVKSLGMKDPIGHLDFYPNDGGTQPGCEGATPGICSHKRAHEIFIESVKQDCQFLAIRCESYKKFLMGECWGCKPPHECSRMGFRTVPIDVPVNSKFFLLTTNSSPYCGYHYRTTITVSSDSPAGDDYGSWYRLQSIELGIEIEKPIARHRRSTEPREFSKGSVHRYVGFSPYAGPVGAVSIHFVNMDHLAEFIGIPTPPLTISTITVEMLGSETLTQFCLKESDHGNVNAYSVTADKLCNEPSRASIKKITK
;
A
#
# COMPACT_ATOMS: atom_id res chain seq x y z
N MET A 1 -16.81 -3.90 -75.62
CA MET A 1 -17.03 -4.31 -74.22
C MET A 1 -16.30 -3.29 -73.38
N ASP A 2 -17.04 -2.45 -72.67
CA ASP A 2 -16.52 -1.22 -72.06
C ASP A 2 -15.61 -1.51 -70.86
N ASN A 3 -14.41 -0.94 -70.85
CA ASN A 3 -13.36 -1.14 -69.84
C ASN A 3 -13.53 -0.26 -68.58
N TRP A 4 -14.72 0.27 -68.32
CA TRP A 4 -14.98 1.24 -67.25
C TRP A 4 -16.29 0.89 -66.54
N SER A 5 -16.23 0.61 -65.23
CA SER A 5 -17.43 0.40 -64.41
C SER A 5 -17.43 1.37 -63.22
N THR A 6 -18.39 2.29 -63.19
CA THR A 6 -18.65 3.18 -62.05
C THR A 6 -19.82 2.61 -61.25
N VAL A 7 -19.66 2.49 -59.93
CA VAL A 7 -20.74 2.08 -59.03
C VAL A 7 -21.34 3.34 -58.40
N ASP A 8 -22.65 3.57 -58.59
CA ASP A 8 -23.37 4.80 -58.21
C ASP A 8 -23.39 5.07 -56.68
N ASN A 9 -23.55 6.35 -56.31
CA ASN A 9 -23.66 6.82 -54.93
C ASN A 9 -24.79 6.11 -54.14
N ARG A 10 -24.53 5.76 -52.87
CA ARG A 10 -25.47 5.12 -51.93
C ARG A 10 -25.99 3.73 -52.36
N SER A 11 -25.23 3.01 -53.17
CA SER A 11 -25.57 1.65 -53.58
C SER A 11 -25.21 0.62 -52.51
N THR A 12 -26.00 -0.47 -52.43
CA THR A 12 -25.73 -1.64 -51.59
C THR A 12 -25.69 -2.88 -52.48
N HIS A 13 -24.60 -3.63 -52.46
CA HIS A 13 -24.41 -4.79 -53.32
C HIS A 13 -24.17 -6.08 -52.51
N GLY A 14 -24.83 -7.16 -52.95
CA GLY A 14 -24.72 -8.49 -52.35
C GLY A 14 -23.49 -9.28 -52.79
N ASN A 15 -23.22 -10.35 -52.02
CA ASN A 15 -22.00 -11.16 -52.02
C ASN A 15 -21.37 -11.45 -53.41
N ARG A 16 -20.05 -11.19 -53.50
CA ARG A 16 -19.12 -11.69 -54.54
C ARG A 16 -19.14 -10.92 -55.88
N LEU A 17 -18.70 -9.67 -55.85
CA LEU A 17 -18.38 -8.89 -57.06
C LEU A 17 -16.92 -9.15 -57.51
N THR A 18 -16.65 -9.19 -58.81
CA THR A 18 -15.30 -9.15 -59.40
C THR A 18 -15.31 -8.24 -60.63
N PRO A 19 -15.20 -6.91 -60.45
CA PRO A 19 -15.12 -5.97 -61.57
C PRO A 19 -13.73 -6.03 -62.21
N ASP A 20 -13.69 -5.79 -63.53
CA ASP A 20 -12.44 -5.67 -64.29
C ASP A 20 -11.61 -4.43 -63.89
N SER A 21 -10.43 -4.30 -64.50
CA SER A 21 -9.44 -3.24 -64.21
C SER A 21 -10.05 -1.83 -64.34
N TRP A 22 -9.78 -0.94 -63.37
CA TRP A 22 -10.32 0.43 -63.26
C TRP A 22 -11.81 0.56 -62.87
N SER A 23 -12.16 0.12 -61.66
CA SER A 23 -13.51 0.30 -61.08
C SER A 23 -13.51 1.31 -59.93
N ASN A 24 -14.49 2.24 -59.87
CA ASN A 24 -14.62 3.23 -58.78
C ASN A 24 -15.85 2.94 -57.91
N LEU A 25 -15.71 3.09 -56.59
CA LEU A 25 -16.83 2.98 -55.64
C LEU A 25 -17.16 4.37 -55.10
N ASP A 26 -18.35 4.89 -55.42
CA ASP A 26 -18.78 6.24 -55.04
C ASP A 26 -19.21 6.38 -53.57
N ASN A 27 -19.43 7.62 -53.14
CA ASN A 27 -19.61 7.96 -51.72
C ASN A 27 -20.80 7.21 -51.10
N LEU A 28 -20.69 6.86 -49.82
CA LEU A 28 -21.73 6.22 -49.00
C LEU A 28 -22.19 4.83 -49.50
N SER A 29 -21.36 4.11 -50.26
CA SER A 29 -21.70 2.79 -50.81
C SER A 29 -21.22 1.65 -49.90
N THR A 30 -21.96 0.53 -49.89
CA THR A 30 -21.68 -0.65 -49.04
C THR A 30 -21.59 -1.93 -49.88
N VAL A 31 -20.55 -2.75 -49.63
CA VAL A 31 -20.36 -4.05 -50.31
C VAL A 31 -20.08 -5.16 -49.30
N ASP A 32 -20.85 -6.25 -49.40
CA ASP A 32 -20.78 -7.39 -48.49
C ASP A 32 -19.92 -8.56 -49.02
N ASN A 33 -19.05 -9.08 -48.15
CA ASN A 33 -18.19 -10.28 -48.21
C ASN A 33 -17.45 -10.62 -49.54
N LYS A 34 -16.12 -10.85 -49.41
CA LYS A 34 -15.22 -11.39 -50.45
C LYS A 34 -15.27 -10.65 -51.79
N TRP A 35 -14.56 -9.54 -51.84
CA TRP A 35 -14.31 -8.78 -53.06
C TRP A 35 -12.82 -8.86 -53.46
N THR A 36 -12.52 -8.98 -54.75
CA THR A 36 -11.16 -8.94 -55.30
C THR A 36 -11.12 -7.90 -56.41
N ARG A 37 -10.15 -6.97 -56.37
CA ARG A 37 -10.14 -5.77 -57.22
C ARG A 37 -8.93 -5.74 -58.17
N GLY A 38 -9.15 -5.22 -59.38
CA GLY A 38 -8.11 -4.96 -60.38
C GLY A 38 -7.26 -3.70 -60.09
N ASN A 39 -6.26 -3.45 -60.96
CA ASN A 39 -5.27 -2.39 -60.76
C ASN A 39 -5.88 -0.96 -60.80
N ARG A 40 -5.32 -0.01 -60.04
CA ARG A 40 -5.65 1.45 -60.00
C ARG A 40 -7.14 1.77 -59.75
N SER A 41 -7.65 1.49 -58.56
CA SER A 41 -9.07 1.69 -58.23
C SER A 41 -9.27 2.51 -56.96
N THR A 42 -10.28 3.39 -56.87
CA THR A 42 -10.49 4.32 -55.74
C THR A 42 -11.72 3.99 -54.87
N LEU A 43 -11.68 4.31 -53.58
CA LEU A 43 -12.82 4.22 -52.65
C LEU A 43 -13.19 5.65 -52.25
N ASN A 44 -14.38 6.12 -52.58
CA ASN A 44 -14.79 7.48 -52.23
C ASN A 44 -15.30 7.55 -50.76
N ASN A 45 -15.60 8.76 -50.28
CA ASN A 45 -15.79 9.05 -48.85
C ASN A 45 -16.95 8.27 -48.21
N ARG A 46 -16.80 7.88 -46.94
CA ARG A 46 -17.82 7.18 -46.13
C ARG A 46 -18.31 5.83 -46.70
N SER A 47 -17.49 5.16 -47.50
CA SER A 47 -17.81 3.82 -48.02
C SER A 47 -17.42 2.72 -47.02
N THR A 48 -18.18 1.62 -46.99
CA THR A 48 -18.03 0.50 -46.05
C THR A 48 -17.81 -0.80 -46.82
N LEU A 49 -16.79 -1.59 -46.43
CA LEU A 49 -16.50 -2.90 -47.03
C LEU A 49 -16.46 -3.97 -45.96
N ASP A 50 -17.12 -5.10 -46.21
CA ASP A 50 -17.21 -6.20 -45.22
C ASP A 50 -16.16 -7.31 -45.43
N ASN A 51 -16.07 -8.26 -44.47
CA ASN A 51 -14.99 -9.26 -44.27
C ASN A 51 -14.27 -9.87 -45.51
N LYS A 52 -12.94 -10.07 -45.37
CA LYS A 52 -12.00 -10.74 -46.31
C LYS A 52 -11.89 -10.10 -47.70
N TRP A 53 -11.11 -9.03 -47.80
CA TRP A 53 -10.76 -8.37 -49.06
C TRP A 53 -9.26 -8.47 -49.39
N SER A 54 -8.93 -8.65 -50.68
CA SER A 54 -7.54 -8.81 -51.17
C SER A 54 -7.29 -8.04 -52.46
N LEU A 55 -6.11 -7.43 -52.58
CA LEU A 55 -5.70 -6.67 -53.76
C LEU A 55 -4.33 -7.16 -54.29
N SER A 56 -4.16 -7.21 -55.61
CA SER A 56 -2.94 -7.73 -56.25
C SER A 56 -1.71 -6.84 -55.96
N SER A 57 -0.54 -7.48 -55.88
CA SER A 57 0.75 -6.88 -55.51
C SER A 57 1.29 -5.80 -56.46
N ARG A 58 0.61 -5.53 -57.59
CA ARG A 58 1.00 -4.52 -58.59
C ARG A 58 0.06 -3.32 -58.69
N ALA A 59 -0.97 -3.23 -57.84
CA ALA A 59 -1.84 -2.06 -57.84
C ALA A 59 -1.19 -0.90 -57.06
N THR A 60 -0.75 0.11 -57.79
CA THR A 60 -0.34 1.40 -57.23
C THR A 60 -1.57 2.27 -56.99
N GLY A 61 -1.71 2.80 -55.78
CA GLY A 61 -2.67 3.88 -55.47
C GLY A 61 -4.07 3.40 -55.11
N LEU A 62 -4.27 3.02 -53.86
CA LEU A 62 -5.58 3.11 -53.19
C LEU A 62 -5.62 4.43 -52.42
N THR A 63 -6.68 5.21 -52.64
CA THR A 63 -7.03 6.37 -51.83
C THR A 63 -8.42 6.08 -51.23
N PRO A 64 -8.52 5.48 -50.03
CA PRO A 64 -9.79 5.39 -49.31
C PRO A 64 -10.20 6.80 -48.93
N GLY A 65 -11.39 7.26 -49.29
CA GLY A 65 -11.92 8.56 -48.90
C GLY A 65 -12.03 8.72 -47.39
N ASN A 66 -12.22 9.94 -46.91
CA ASN A 66 -12.37 10.24 -45.48
C ASN A 66 -13.50 9.42 -44.84
N ARG A 67 -13.26 8.91 -43.62
CA ARG A 67 -14.20 8.09 -42.83
C ARG A 67 -14.67 6.78 -43.50
N SER A 68 -13.78 6.09 -44.19
CA SER A 68 -14.06 4.77 -44.80
C SER A 68 -13.66 3.62 -43.87
N PHE A 69 -14.39 2.49 -43.96
CA PHE A 69 -14.26 1.33 -43.07
C PHE A 69 -13.97 0.04 -43.86
N PRO A 70 -12.69 -0.32 -44.08
CA PRO A 70 -12.32 -1.64 -44.57
C PRO A 70 -12.53 -2.74 -43.50
N GLY A 71 -13.21 -3.83 -43.84
CA GLY A 71 -13.56 -4.94 -42.96
C GLY A 71 -12.37 -5.76 -42.44
N ASN A 72 -12.64 -6.75 -41.58
CA ASN A 72 -11.58 -7.56 -40.93
C ASN A 72 -10.77 -8.39 -41.93
N ARG A 73 -9.47 -8.59 -41.63
CA ARG A 73 -8.48 -9.33 -42.45
C ARG A 73 -8.27 -8.76 -43.86
N SER A 74 -8.37 -7.44 -44.02
CA SER A 74 -8.15 -6.79 -45.31
C SER A 74 -6.66 -6.64 -45.62
N THR A 75 -6.27 -6.90 -46.88
CA THR A 75 -4.89 -6.67 -47.37
C THR A 75 -4.88 -5.45 -48.28
N ILE A 76 -4.14 -4.39 -47.92
CA ILE A 76 -4.05 -3.15 -48.69
C ILE A 76 -2.74 -3.17 -49.48
N GLY A 77 -2.77 -2.79 -50.77
CA GLY A 77 -1.60 -2.85 -51.66
C GLY A 77 -0.44 -1.94 -51.22
N ASN A 78 0.76 -2.18 -51.76
CA ASN A 78 1.94 -1.35 -51.53
C ASN A 78 1.73 0.09 -52.05
N ARG A 79 2.34 1.09 -51.41
CA ARG A 79 2.23 2.53 -51.77
C ARG A 79 0.81 3.08 -51.75
N SER A 80 0.01 2.69 -50.77
CA SER A 80 -1.37 3.18 -50.60
C SER A 80 -1.42 4.39 -49.66
N THR A 81 -2.33 5.34 -49.91
CA THR A 81 -2.54 6.52 -49.05
C THR A 81 -3.82 6.35 -48.26
N LEU A 82 -3.74 6.19 -46.95
CA LEU A 82 -4.91 6.09 -46.06
C LEU A 82 -5.35 7.51 -45.66
N ASN A 83 -6.59 7.93 -45.95
CA ASN A 83 -7.03 9.29 -45.60
C ASN A 83 -7.44 9.43 -44.13
N ASN A 84 -7.68 10.68 -43.72
CA ASN A 84 -7.99 11.08 -42.35
C ASN A 84 -9.25 10.38 -41.78
N ARG A 85 -9.19 10.01 -40.50
CA ARG A 85 -10.29 9.36 -39.74
C ARG A 85 -10.75 8.01 -40.32
N SER A 86 -9.88 7.27 -40.97
CA SER A 86 -10.16 5.91 -41.44
C SER A 86 -9.94 4.91 -40.29
N THR A 87 -10.64 3.77 -40.32
CA THR A 87 -10.49 2.71 -39.30
C THR A 87 -10.13 1.39 -39.95
N LEU A 88 -8.96 0.85 -39.63
CA LEU A 88 -8.54 -0.49 -40.05
C LEU A 88 -9.06 -1.52 -39.04
N CYS A 89 -9.91 -2.43 -39.50
CA CYS A 89 -10.47 -3.51 -38.70
C CYS A 89 -9.43 -4.59 -38.37
N GLN A 90 -9.77 -5.56 -37.50
CA GLN A 90 -8.82 -6.51 -36.91
C GLN A 90 -8.04 -7.32 -37.96
N ARG A 91 -6.75 -7.56 -37.68
CA ARG A 91 -5.81 -8.34 -38.53
C ARG A 91 -5.65 -7.80 -39.96
N SER A 92 -5.77 -6.49 -40.17
CA SER A 92 -5.55 -5.87 -41.48
C SER A 92 -4.07 -5.59 -41.72
N THR A 93 -3.62 -5.70 -42.98
CA THR A 93 -2.19 -5.58 -43.34
C THR A 93 -2.01 -4.62 -44.51
N PRO A 94 -1.56 -3.37 -44.27
CA PRO A 94 -1.13 -2.48 -45.33
C PRO A 94 0.21 -2.88 -45.91
N GLY A 95 0.32 -2.82 -47.25
CA GLY A 95 1.54 -3.09 -47.98
C GLY A 95 2.62 -2.03 -47.75
N ASN A 96 3.83 -2.34 -48.16
CA ASN A 96 5.04 -1.54 -47.97
C ASN A 96 4.88 -0.12 -48.56
N ARG A 97 5.48 0.88 -47.89
CA ARG A 97 5.45 2.33 -48.25
C ARG A 97 4.05 2.97 -48.28
N SER A 98 3.12 2.50 -47.44
CA SER A 98 1.80 3.14 -47.32
C SER A 98 1.84 4.35 -46.38
N THR A 99 1.12 5.43 -46.72
CA THR A 99 1.08 6.68 -45.94
C THR A 99 -0.20 6.77 -45.10
N PRO A 100 -0.11 6.85 -43.75
CA PRO A 100 -1.28 6.98 -42.88
C PRO A 100 -1.77 8.44 -42.77
N GLY A 101 -3.08 8.64 -42.76
CA GLY A 101 -3.72 9.94 -42.53
C GLY A 101 -3.99 10.23 -41.05
N ASN A 102 -4.34 11.48 -40.73
CA ASN A 102 -4.59 11.95 -39.37
C ASN A 102 -5.78 11.23 -38.71
N ARG A 103 -5.60 10.81 -37.44
CA ARG A 103 -6.57 10.03 -36.64
C ARG A 103 -6.98 8.69 -37.27
N LEU A 104 -6.02 7.93 -37.80
CA LEU A 104 -6.21 6.53 -38.19
C LEU A 104 -6.42 5.66 -36.94
N THR A 105 -7.40 4.75 -36.95
CA THR A 105 -7.63 3.77 -35.87
C THR A 105 -7.22 2.37 -36.33
N LEU A 106 -6.41 1.65 -35.55
CA LEU A 106 -5.95 0.29 -35.86
C LEU A 106 -6.62 -0.74 -34.93
N GLY A 107 -7.20 -1.79 -35.50
CA GLY A 107 -7.73 -2.94 -34.76
C GLY A 107 -6.63 -3.93 -34.37
N ASN A 108 -6.92 -4.76 -33.35
CA ASN A 108 -6.00 -5.76 -32.80
C ASN A 108 -5.29 -6.63 -33.87
N ARG A 109 -3.98 -6.84 -33.68
CA ARG A 109 -3.07 -7.63 -34.56
C ARG A 109 -2.94 -7.11 -36.01
N SER A 110 -3.12 -5.81 -36.25
CA SER A 110 -2.80 -5.20 -37.55
C SER A 110 -1.29 -4.91 -37.63
N THR A 111 -0.66 -5.11 -38.79
CA THR A 111 0.80 -4.91 -38.99
C THR A 111 1.04 -3.82 -40.04
N LEU A 112 2.04 -2.96 -39.86
CA LEU A 112 2.47 -1.95 -40.85
C LEU A 112 3.79 -2.39 -41.49
N GLY A 113 3.87 -2.40 -42.82
CA GLY A 113 5.05 -2.86 -43.57
C GLY A 113 6.30 -2.03 -43.32
N LEU A 114 7.42 -2.72 -43.07
CA LEU A 114 8.75 -2.17 -42.75
C LEU A 114 9.36 -1.42 -43.94
N SER A 115 9.25 -0.09 -43.95
CA SER A 115 10.27 0.80 -44.48
C SER A 115 10.07 2.20 -43.89
N GLU A 116 11.00 2.63 -43.03
CA GLU A 116 11.13 4.00 -42.50
C GLU A 116 9.82 4.67 -42.07
N ILE A 117 9.17 4.12 -41.05
CA ILE A 117 8.30 4.93 -40.21
C ILE A 117 9.24 5.78 -39.36
N ASN A 118 9.57 6.97 -39.84
CA ASN A 118 9.94 8.07 -38.96
C ASN A 118 8.84 8.13 -37.89
N HIS A 119 9.18 7.77 -36.65
CA HIS A 119 8.30 7.77 -35.50
C HIS A 119 7.77 9.19 -35.26
N TRP A 120 6.68 9.54 -35.93
CA TRP A 120 5.82 10.65 -35.53
C TRP A 120 4.62 10.08 -34.80
N ILE A 121 4.86 9.33 -33.71
CA ILE A 121 3.86 9.30 -32.64
C ILE A 121 3.94 10.68 -32.01
N THR A 122 3.13 11.60 -32.54
CA THR A 122 3.06 12.96 -32.02
C THR A 122 2.49 12.88 -30.61
N CYS A 123 3.28 13.25 -29.62
CA CYS A 123 2.81 13.36 -28.24
C CYS A 123 1.60 14.31 -28.21
N PRO A 124 0.47 13.92 -27.59
CA PRO A 124 -0.70 14.79 -27.51
C PRO A 124 -0.36 16.12 -26.82
N ASP A 125 -0.97 17.23 -27.25
CA ASP A 125 -0.69 18.58 -26.72
C ASP A 125 -0.88 18.70 -25.20
N LYS A 126 -1.72 17.83 -24.62
CA LYS A 126 -2.02 17.78 -23.18
C LYS A 126 -1.28 16.65 -22.45
N SER A 127 -0.20 16.15 -23.03
CA SER A 127 0.63 15.09 -22.47
C SER A 127 2.11 15.42 -22.65
N VAL A 128 2.95 14.78 -21.87
CA VAL A 128 4.40 14.68 -22.15
C VAL A 128 4.72 13.23 -22.44
N CYS A 129 5.63 12.96 -23.37
CA CYS A 129 5.94 11.61 -23.79
C CYS A 129 7.44 11.38 -23.70
N TYR A 130 7.83 10.23 -23.16
CA TYR A 130 9.22 9.84 -23.00
C TYR A 130 9.44 8.46 -23.58
N ASP A 131 10.58 8.27 -24.23
CA ASP A 131 11.09 6.92 -24.48
C ASP A 131 11.59 6.33 -23.16
N ILE A 132 10.95 5.25 -22.74
CA ILE A 132 11.30 4.44 -21.58
C ILE A 132 11.62 3.03 -22.08
N TYR A 133 12.91 2.71 -22.13
CA TYR A 133 13.44 1.41 -22.55
C TYR A 133 12.99 0.95 -23.94
N GLY A 134 12.90 1.88 -24.90
CA GLY A 134 12.52 1.61 -26.29
C GLY A 134 11.01 1.71 -26.56
N GLU A 135 10.21 2.02 -25.53
CA GLU A 135 8.78 2.23 -25.66
C GLU A 135 8.40 3.69 -25.40
N LEU A 136 7.59 4.28 -26.29
CA LEU A 136 7.10 5.64 -26.10
C LEU A 136 5.93 5.67 -25.11
N GLU A 137 6.17 6.32 -23.98
CA GLU A 137 5.28 6.38 -22.83
C GLU A 137 4.64 7.76 -22.69
N GLU A 138 3.30 7.82 -22.72
CA GLU A 138 2.52 9.07 -22.64
C GLU A 138 2.06 9.40 -21.22
N PHE A 139 2.35 10.60 -20.71
CA PHE A 139 1.92 11.10 -19.41
C PHE A 139 0.96 12.27 -19.54
N SER A 140 -0.34 12.02 -19.33
CA SER A 140 -1.37 13.07 -19.35
C SER A 140 -1.08 14.17 -18.33
N LEU A 141 -1.25 15.43 -18.73
CA LEU A 141 -1.21 16.62 -17.89
C LEU A 141 -2.60 17.04 -17.43
N GLU A 142 -3.62 16.21 -17.62
CA GLU A 142 -5.00 16.47 -17.21
C GLU A 142 -5.35 15.77 -15.88
N ALA A 143 -6.59 15.96 -15.42
CA ALA A 143 -7.10 15.31 -14.23
C ALA A 143 -7.10 13.77 -14.38
N PRO A 144 -6.83 13.01 -13.30
CA PRO A 144 -6.63 13.47 -11.93
C PRO A 144 -5.21 13.99 -11.62
N TRP A 145 -4.27 13.90 -12.57
CA TRP A 145 -2.85 14.22 -12.35
C TRP A 145 -2.59 15.71 -12.15
N SER A 146 -3.25 16.57 -12.91
CA SER A 146 -3.14 18.03 -12.78
C SER A 146 -3.59 18.56 -11.42
N CYS A 147 -4.50 17.86 -10.74
CA CYS A 147 -4.95 18.21 -9.39
C CYS A 147 -3.87 17.95 -8.33
N ARG A 148 -2.87 17.13 -8.65
CA ARG A 148 -1.79 16.72 -7.75
C ARG A 148 -0.60 17.65 -7.84
N SER A 149 -0.15 17.92 -9.06
CA SER A 149 0.96 18.82 -9.32
C SER A 149 0.74 19.50 -10.66
N ASN A 150 1.07 20.79 -10.72
CA ASN A 150 1.13 21.53 -11.98
C ASN A 150 2.46 21.29 -12.72
N ALA A 151 3.42 20.61 -12.09
CA ALA A 151 4.69 20.29 -12.70
C ALA A 151 4.52 19.19 -13.76
N LYS A 152 5.22 19.35 -14.89
CA LYS A 152 5.29 18.30 -15.90
C LYS A 152 6.23 17.20 -15.40
N PRO A 153 5.84 15.91 -15.44
CA PRO A 153 6.76 14.82 -15.10
C PRO A 153 8.03 14.96 -15.96
N ALA A 154 9.21 14.91 -15.35
CA ALA A 154 10.47 14.98 -16.09
C ALA A 154 10.97 13.57 -16.41
N LYS A 155 11.81 13.43 -17.45
CA LYS A 155 12.55 12.18 -17.67
C LYS A 155 13.49 11.93 -16.49
N HIS A 156 13.58 10.67 -16.04
CA HIS A 156 14.45 10.24 -14.95
C HIS A 156 15.29 9.06 -15.37
N ASP A 157 16.52 9.01 -14.87
CA ASP A 157 17.36 7.82 -14.94
C ASP A 157 17.29 7.14 -13.57
N THR A 158 16.29 6.27 -13.42
CA THR A 158 16.10 5.49 -12.20
C THR A 158 17.11 4.35 -12.17
N GLU A 159 17.81 4.20 -11.05
CA GLU A 159 18.80 3.15 -10.85
C GLU A 159 18.20 1.99 -10.03
N PHE A 160 18.41 0.76 -10.49
CA PHE A 160 17.98 -0.46 -9.83
C PHE A 160 19.20 -1.24 -9.34
N TRP A 161 19.52 -1.11 -8.05
CA TRP A 161 20.68 -1.74 -7.44
C TRP A 161 20.31 -3.08 -6.81
N LEU A 162 20.68 -4.18 -7.45
CA LEU A 162 20.42 -5.53 -6.99
C LEU A 162 21.51 -6.02 -6.04
N THR A 163 21.11 -6.70 -4.98
CA THR A 163 21.96 -7.62 -4.22
C THR A 163 21.20 -8.95 -4.10
N SER A 164 21.87 -10.09 -4.26
CA SER A 164 21.23 -11.41 -4.20
C SER A 164 22.17 -12.40 -3.52
N TRP A 165 21.77 -13.03 -2.42
CA TRP A 165 22.61 -14.04 -1.76
C TRP A 165 22.17 -15.46 -2.22
N PRO A 166 23.10 -16.42 -2.40
CA PRO A 166 24.56 -16.34 -2.31
C PRO A 166 25.24 -15.78 -3.56
N ASN A 167 24.46 -15.47 -4.60
CA ASN A 167 24.97 -15.34 -5.95
C ASN A 167 25.77 -14.03 -6.20
N GLN A 168 25.55 -12.99 -5.38
CA GLN A 168 26.08 -11.64 -5.54
C GLN A 168 26.02 -10.83 -4.24
N GLU A 169 27.14 -10.71 -3.54
CA GLU A 169 27.25 -9.97 -2.27
C GLU A 169 27.35 -8.44 -2.46
N HIS A 170 28.00 -7.98 -3.53
CA HIS A 170 28.14 -6.56 -3.83
C HIS A 170 26.99 -6.03 -4.70
N PRO A 171 26.46 -4.81 -4.45
CA PRO A 171 25.40 -4.25 -5.27
C PRO A 171 25.76 -4.18 -6.76
N LEU A 172 24.88 -4.70 -7.61
CA LEU A 172 24.96 -4.66 -9.07
C LEU A 172 23.90 -3.71 -9.62
N LEU A 173 24.32 -2.68 -10.37
CA LEU A 173 23.40 -1.84 -11.12
C LEU A 173 22.86 -2.60 -12.34
N LEU A 174 21.54 -2.67 -12.46
CA LEU A 174 20.88 -3.37 -13.56
C LEU A 174 20.62 -2.44 -14.76
N ASP A 175 21.07 -2.86 -15.94
CA ASP A 175 20.76 -2.21 -17.22
C ASP A 175 19.53 -2.87 -17.86
N LEU A 176 18.43 -2.12 -17.92
CA LEU A 176 17.16 -2.60 -18.46
C LEU A 176 17.07 -2.51 -19.99
N ASN A 177 17.99 -1.82 -20.66
CA ASN A 177 18.05 -1.79 -22.13
C ASN A 177 18.72 -3.05 -22.71
N ASN A 178 19.35 -3.87 -21.87
CA ASN A 178 20.16 -5.01 -22.31
C ASN A 178 19.62 -6.33 -21.76
N ALA A 179 18.69 -6.94 -22.51
CA ALA A 179 18.10 -8.23 -22.17
C ALA A 179 19.14 -9.36 -21.99
N THR A 180 20.27 -9.30 -22.72
CA THR A 180 21.36 -10.28 -22.59
C THR A 180 22.04 -10.18 -21.23
N VAL A 181 22.24 -8.95 -20.74
CA VAL A 181 22.78 -8.69 -19.40
C VAL A 181 21.78 -9.16 -18.36
N LEU A 182 20.50 -8.79 -18.48
CA LEU A 182 19.43 -9.22 -17.57
C LEU A 182 19.33 -10.75 -17.43
N ASN A 183 19.47 -11.48 -18.54
CA ASN A 183 19.43 -12.95 -18.53
C ASN A 183 20.56 -13.57 -17.69
N LYS A 184 21.72 -12.91 -17.62
CA LYS A 184 22.90 -13.37 -16.88
C LYS A 184 22.98 -12.82 -15.45
N VAL A 185 22.02 -12.02 -15.02
CA VAL A 185 22.04 -11.43 -13.67
C VAL A 185 22.05 -12.55 -12.61
N PRO A 186 22.86 -12.46 -11.55
CA PRO A 186 22.93 -13.47 -10.50
C PRO A 186 21.73 -13.42 -9.53
N LEU A 187 20.51 -13.62 -10.04
CA LEU A 187 19.28 -13.71 -9.24
C LEU A 187 19.09 -15.13 -8.68
N ASN A 188 18.62 -15.21 -7.45
CA ASN A 188 18.05 -16.43 -6.90
C ASN A 188 16.59 -16.54 -7.37
N LEU A 189 16.30 -17.43 -8.31
CA LEU A 189 14.99 -17.51 -8.96
C LEU A 189 13.89 -18.09 -8.04
N ASP A 190 14.28 -18.85 -7.01
CA ASP A 190 13.36 -19.45 -6.05
C ASP A 190 13.04 -18.50 -4.88
N GLY A 191 13.85 -17.46 -4.69
CA GLY A 191 13.72 -16.48 -3.62
C GLY A 191 12.70 -15.38 -3.89
N LYS A 192 12.33 -14.66 -2.82
CA LYS A 192 11.56 -13.41 -2.94
C LYS A 192 12.40 -12.30 -3.57
N VAL A 193 11.72 -11.32 -4.18
CA VAL A 193 12.32 -10.10 -4.68
C VAL A 193 11.75 -8.92 -3.90
N TYR A 194 12.52 -8.44 -2.94
CA TYR A 194 12.19 -7.25 -2.15
C TYR A 194 12.66 -5.99 -2.90
N ILE A 195 11.73 -5.10 -3.22
CA ILE A 195 12.04 -3.84 -3.90
C ILE A 195 11.87 -2.70 -2.91
N LEU A 196 12.95 -2.03 -2.57
CA LEU A 196 12.99 -0.95 -1.58
C LEU A 196 12.93 0.40 -2.29
N VAL A 197 11.88 1.17 -2.02
CA VAL A 197 11.64 2.46 -2.68
C VAL A 197 11.59 3.59 -1.66
N HIS A 198 12.53 4.54 -1.77
CA HIS A 198 12.57 5.73 -0.93
C HIS A 198 11.58 6.81 -1.38
N GLY A 199 11.32 7.74 -0.47
CA GLY A 199 10.47 8.90 -0.71
C GLY A 199 11.26 10.13 -1.14
N TRP A 200 10.65 11.29 -0.93
CA TRP A 200 11.21 12.57 -1.35
C TRP A 200 12.53 12.88 -0.62
N ASN A 201 13.64 12.90 -1.37
CA ASN A 201 14.98 13.17 -0.86
C ASN A 201 15.36 12.31 0.36
N SER A 202 14.85 11.07 0.44
CA SER A 202 15.04 10.16 1.58
C SER A 202 15.82 8.88 1.22
N ASP A 203 16.77 9.00 0.29
CA ASP A 203 17.73 7.99 -0.16
C ASP A 203 18.88 7.73 0.85
N GLY A 204 18.64 7.99 2.13
CA GLY A 204 19.63 7.82 3.21
C GLY A 204 19.95 6.36 3.53
N GLU A 205 20.38 6.07 4.75
CA GLU A 205 20.91 4.74 5.12
C GLU A 205 19.84 3.64 5.26
N TRP A 206 18.57 4.01 5.47
CA TRP A 206 17.52 3.03 5.82
C TRP A 206 17.29 1.91 4.79
N PRO A 207 17.36 2.11 3.45
CA PRO A 207 17.18 1.01 2.50
C PRO A 207 18.31 -0.01 2.63
N GLN A 208 19.53 0.46 2.92
CA GLN A 208 20.70 -0.39 3.11
C GLN A 208 20.63 -1.16 4.44
N LEU A 209 20.13 -0.53 5.51
CA LEU A 209 19.83 -1.21 6.77
C LEU A 209 18.77 -2.29 6.59
N LEU A 210 17.65 -1.97 5.92
CA LEU A 210 16.59 -2.93 5.65
C LEU A 210 17.06 -4.08 4.77
N LYS A 211 17.82 -3.79 3.71
CA LYS A 211 18.44 -4.84 2.87
C LYS A 211 19.23 -5.83 3.71
N ASN A 212 20.09 -5.32 4.59
CA ASN A 212 20.94 -6.17 5.42
C ASN A 212 20.12 -7.07 6.35
N GLU A 213 19.07 -6.52 6.99
CA GLU A 213 18.20 -7.33 7.85
C GLU A 213 17.37 -8.35 7.05
N LEU A 214 16.86 -7.98 5.87
CA LEU A 214 16.15 -8.92 4.98
C LEU A 214 17.03 -10.10 4.56
N MET A 215 18.28 -9.82 4.17
CA MET A 215 19.23 -10.86 3.76
C MET A 215 19.70 -11.74 4.92
N LYS A 216 19.72 -11.22 6.15
CA LYS A 216 19.95 -12.04 7.35
C LYS A 216 18.74 -12.94 7.64
N ALA A 217 17.53 -12.41 7.49
CA ALA A 217 16.30 -13.13 7.79
C ALA A 217 15.98 -14.24 6.77
N ASP A 218 16.24 -14.00 5.49
CA ASP A 218 16.11 -14.99 4.42
C ASP A 218 17.28 -14.87 3.44
N ARG A 219 18.18 -15.85 3.51
CA ARG A 219 19.38 -15.90 2.68
C ARG A 219 19.08 -16.17 1.21
N THR A 220 17.88 -16.61 0.85
CA THR A 220 17.51 -16.81 -0.56
C THR A 220 16.99 -15.54 -1.25
N SER A 221 16.87 -14.44 -0.50
CA SER A 221 16.27 -13.20 -0.98
C SER A 221 17.10 -12.47 -2.02
N ASN A 222 16.39 -11.89 -2.98
CA ASN A 222 16.89 -10.82 -3.84
C ASN A 222 16.39 -9.49 -3.29
N VAL A 223 17.27 -8.50 -3.16
CA VAL A 223 16.89 -7.16 -2.73
C VAL A 223 17.33 -6.15 -3.77
N VAL A 224 16.38 -5.33 -4.22
CA VAL A 224 16.59 -4.26 -5.21
C VAL A 224 16.34 -2.93 -4.51
N VAL A 225 17.37 -2.10 -4.41
CA VAL A 225 17.23 -0.72 -3.93
C VAL A 225 17.01 0.20 -5.14
N VAL A 226 15.85 0.86 -5.17
CA VAL A 226 15.50 1.80 -6.23
C VAL A 226 15.97 3.19 -5.83
N ARG A 227 16.84 3.80 -6.64
CA ARG A 227 17.26 5.19 -6.47
C ARG A 227 16.69 6.05 -7.58
N TRP A 228 16.05 7.13 -7.20
CA TRP A 228 15.45 8.08 -8.13
C TRP A 228 15.78 9.53 -7.71
N SER A 229 15.79 10.42 -8.70
CA SER A 229 16.43 11.73 -8.54
C SER A 229 15.77 12.65 -7.51
N LYS A 230 16.60 13.51 -6.91
CA LYS A 230 16.16 14.57 -6.01
C LYS A 230 15.52 15.70 -6.78
N ALA A 231 14.42 16.23 -6.26
CA ALA A 231 13.71 17.35 -6.87
C ALA A 231 13.02 18.20 -5.79
N MET A 232 12.48 19.35 -6.17
CA MET A 232 11.49 20.05 -5.33
C MET A 232 10.22 19.20 -5.20
N TYR A 233 9.50 19.30 -4.07
CA TYR A 233 8.40 18.38 -3.76
C TYR A 233 7.33 18.29 -4.87
N GLU A 234 6.87 19.42 -5.41
CA GLU A 234 5.89 19.44 -6.52
C GLU A 234 6.39 18.70 -7.76
N GLN A 235 7.66 18.87 -8.09
CA GLN A 235 8.28 18.18 -9.21
C GLN A 235 8.46 16.69 -8.89
N ALA A 236 8.82 16.35 -7.65
CA ALA A 236 8.91 14.96 -7.20
C ALA A 236 7.57 14.23 -7.32
N VAL A 237 6.45 14.87 -6.93
CA VAL A 237 5.09 14.33 -7.08
C VAL A 237 4.74 14.08 -8.54
N ALA A 238 5.20 14.91 -9.48
CA ALA A 238 5.02 14.64 -10.91
C ALA A 238 5.93 13.50 -11.40
N ASN A 239 7.18 13.48 -10.92
CA ASN A 239 8.23 12.55 -11.33
C ASN A 239 7.94 11.09 -10.95
N ILE A 240 7.27 10.83 -9.83
CA ILE A 240 6.98 9.44 -9.42
C ILE A 240 6.19 8.68 -10.49
N ARG A 241 5.47 9.38 -11.38
CA ARG A 241 4.75 8.74 -12.50
C ARG A 241 5.72 8.09 -13.48
N VAL A 242 6.80 8.78 -13.82
CA VAL A 242 7.84 8.27 -14.74
C VAL A 242 8.60 7.13 -14.07
N VAL A 243 9.01 7.32 -12.81
CA VAL A 243 9.71 6.29 -12.04
C VAL A 243 8.85 5.03 -11.85
N ALA A 244 7.54 5.19 -11.63
CA ALA A 244 6.61 4.08 -11.51
C ALA A 244 6.53 3.25 -12.81
N ARG A 245 6.56 3.88 -13.99
CA ARG A 245 6.60 3.15 -15.27
C ARG A 245 7.92 2.41 -15.45
N GLN A 246 9.03 3.03 -15.07
CA GLN A 246 10.34 2.37 -15.09
C GLN A 246 10.38 1.17 -14.14
N LEU A 247 9.81 1.30 -12.94
CA LEU A 247 9.70 0.21 -11.97
C LEU A 247 8.78 -0.93 -12.47
N ALA A 248 7.65 -0.60 -13.09
CA ALA A 248 6.77 -1.62 -13.67
C ALA A 248 7.44 -2.33 -14.86
N PHE A 249 8.15 -1.60 -15.72
CA PHE A 249 8.96 -2.18 -16.80
C PHE A 249 10.07 -3.08 -16.24
N PHE A 250 10.73 -2.65 -15.15
CA PHE A 250 11.72 -3.47 -14.44
C PHE A 250 11.14 -4.81 -13.99
N ILE A 251 9.97 -4.79 -13.34
CA ILE A 251 9.27 -5.99 -12.86
C ILE A 251 8.90 -6.90 -14.04
N ASN A 252 8.33 -6.32 -15.11
CA ASN A 252 8.01 -7.05 -16.34
C ASN A 252 9.25 -7.69 -16.97
N SER A 253 10.36 -6.96 -17.03
CA SER A 253 11.61 -7.48 -17.61
C SER A 253 12.16 -8.66 -16.82
N LEU A 254 12.07 -8.64 -15.49
CA LEU A 254 12.46 -9.77 -14.66
C LEU A 254 11.52 -10.97 -14.86
N GLN A 255 10.22 -10.75 -15.01
CA GLN A 255 9.28 -11.84 -15.30
C GLN A 255 9.53 -12.46 -16.67
N GLU A 256 9.63 -11.65 -17.72
CA GLU A 256 9.79 -12.12 -19.11
C GLU A 256 11.16 -12.77 -19.36
N VAL A 257 12.24 -12.17 -18.85
CA VAL A 257 13.61 -12.65 -19.13
C VAL A 257 14.02 -13.76 -18.16
N ARG A 258 13.56 -13.72 -16.90
CA ARG A 258 14.02 -14.63 -15.84
C ARG A 258 12.95 -15.58 -15.31
N ASN A 259 11.72 -15.49 -15.81
CA ASN A 259 10.59 -16.30 -15.36
C ASN A 259 10.32 -16.18 -13.85
N ILE A 260 10.58 -15.01 -13.27
CA ILE A 260 10.26 -14.73 -11.86
C ILE A 260 8.75 -14.59 -11.73
N SER A 261 8.15 -15.36 -10.83
CA SER A 261 6.72 -15.29 -10.54
C SER A 261 6.33 -13.90 -10.02
N SER A 262 5.18 -13.39 -10.46
CA SER A 262 4.64 -12.13 -9.94
C SER A 262 4.38 -12.18 -8.43
N GLN A 263 4.17 -13.39 -7.89
CA GLN A 263 3.97 -13.68 -6.46
C GLN A 263 5.27 -13.60 -5.65
N SER A 264 6.43 -13.43 -6.29
CA SER A 264 7.72 -13.24 -5.62
C SER A 264 8.02 -11.78 -5.29
N PHE A 265 7.32 -10.81 -5.88
CA PHE A 265 7.59 -9.39 -5.67
C PHE A 265 6.91 -8.83 -4.41
N HIS A 266 7.72 -8.23 -3.54
CA HIS A 266 7.26 -7.44 -2.39
C HIS A 266 7.91 -6.06 -2.44
N LEU A 267 7.11 -5.04 -2.70
CA LEU A 267 7.54 -3.64 -2.72
C LEU A 267 7.41 -3.05 -1.31
N ILE A 268 8.48 -2.47 -0.77
CA ILE A 268 8.50 -1.83 0.56
C ILE A 268 8.88 -0.37 0.38
N CYS A 269 7.92 0.52 0.62
CA CYS A 269 7.95 1.85 0.03
C CYS A 269 7.62 2.94 1.04
N HIS A 270 8.52 3.90 1.21
CA HIS A 270 8.40 4.95 2.22
C HIS A 270 7.90 6.28 1.65
N SER A 271 7.03 6.97 2.38
CA SER A 271 6.63 8.36 2.09
C SER A 271 6.05 8.50 0.67
N LEU A 272 6.60 9.41 -0.16
CA LEU A 272 6.21 9.57 -1.56
C LEU A 272 6.47 8.31 -2.41
N GLY A 273 7.43 7.47 -1.99
CA GLY A 273 7.71 6.18 -2.61
C GLY A 273 6.55 5.19 -2.46
N ALA A 274 5.72 5.30 -1.41
CA ALA A 274 4.53 4.46 -1.26
C ALA A 274 3.56 4.66 -2.44
N HIS A 275 3.33 5.91 -2.84
CA HIS A 275 2.49 6.24 -3.99
C HIS A 275 3.13 5.85 -5.31
N LEU A 276 4.44 5.99 -5.44
CA LEU A 276 5.19 5.47 -6.59
C LEU A 276 4.95 3.97 -6.76
N CYS A 277 5.04 3.19 -5.68
CA CYS A 277 4.78 1.75 -5.72
C CYS A 277 3.33 1.40 -6.06
N GLY A 278 2.36 2.16 -5.55
CA GLY A 278 0.95 2.00 -5.93
C GLY A 278 0.74 2.23 -7.43
N ILE A 279 1.22 3.36 -7.95
CA ILE A 279 1.17 3.67 -9.39
C ILE A 279 1.87 2.60 -10.23
N ALA A 280 3.00 2.07 -9.74
CA ALA A 280 3.71 0.98 -10.41
C ALA A 280 2.91 -0.33 -10.40
N GLY A 281 2.21 -0.64 -9.31
CA GLY A 281 1.30 -1.78 -9.21
C GLY A 281 0.14 -1.69 -10.19
N THR A 282 -0.59 -0.57 -10.16
CA THR A 282 -1.66 -0.26 -11.14
C THR A 282 -1.13 -0.40 -12.59
N TYR A 283 0.02 0.18 -12.92
CA TYR A 283 0.57 0.13 -14.28
C TYR A 283 1.02 -1.29 -14.66
N SER A 284 1.63 -2.04 -13.73
CA SER A 284 2.04 -3.43 -13.94
C SER A 284 0.83 -4.31 -14.31
N GLN A 285 -0.30 -4.12 -13.64
CA GLN A 285 -1.53 -4.82 -13.95
C GLN A 285 -2.10 -4.40 -15.31
N GLN A 286 -2.22 -3.09 -15.57
CA GLN A 286 -2.86 -2.58 -16.78
C GLN A 286 -2.05 -2.85 -18.06
N ARG A 287 -0.72 -2.69 -18.00
CA ARG A 287 0.16 -2.78 -19.17
C ARG A 287 0.68 -4.18 -19.43
N TYR A 288 1.03 -4.90 -18.36
CA TYR A 288 1.74 -6.18 -18.43
C TYR A 288 0.91 -7.36 -17.90
N ASN A 289 -0.30 -7.12 -17.39
CA ASN A 289 -1.13 -8.15 -16.74
C ASN A 289 -0.42 -8.84 -15.56
N ILE A 290 0.37 -8.06 -14.81
CA ILE A 290 1.12 -8.52 -13.64
C ILE A 290 0.44 -8.01 -12.38
N THR A 291 -0.03 -8.92 -11.54
CA THR A 291 -0.48 -8.59 -10.18
C THR A 291 0.64 -8.88 -9.20
N LEU A 292 1.12 -7.83 -8.53
CA LEU A 292 2.16 -7.90 -7.50
C LEU A 292 1.65 -8.64 -6.27
N ALA A 293 2.52 -9.40 -5.61
CA ALA A 293 2.14 -10.15 -4.41
C ALA A 293 1.81 -9.22 -3.24
N ARG A 294 2.69 -8.25 -2.96
CA ARG A 294 2.56 -7.38 -1.79
C ARG A 294 3.17 -5.99 -2.00
N ILE A 295 2.48 -4.97 -1.52
CA ILE A 295 3.04 -3.62 -1.32
C ILE A 295 2.90 -3.25 0.16
N SER A 296 4.01 -2.89 0.81
CA SER A 296 4.00 -2.31 2.16
C SER A 296 4.26 -0.80 2.08
N GLY A 297 3.28 0.01 2.47
CA GLY A 297 3.37 1.46 2.54
C GLY A 297 3.87 1.92 3.90
N LEU A 298 5.02 2.58 3.96
CA LEU A 298 5.63 3.08 5.19
C LEU A 298 5.40 4.59 5.29
N ASP A 299 4.45 4.99 6.11
CA ASP A 299 3.94 6.35 6.32
C ASP A 299 3.73 7.13 5.01
N PRO A 300 2.80 6.69 4.13
CA PRO A 300 2.58 7.28 2.80
C PRO A 300 2.31 8.79 2.87
N ALA A 301 2.85 9.58 1.93
CA ALA A 301 2.80 11.04 2.03
C ALA A 301 1.38 11.64 1.88
N GLN A 302 1.00 12.54 2.79
CA GLN A 302 -0.33 13.19 2.73
C GLN A 302 -0.40 14.31 1.70
N TRP A 303 0.64 15.13 1.56
CA TRP A 303 0.58 16.33 0.74
C TRP A 303 0.44 15.97 -0.73
N ARG A 304 -0.44 16.70 -1.43
CA ARG A 304 -0.88 16.44 -2.80
C ARG A 304 -1.64 15.15 -3.03
N HIS A 305 -1.70 14.20 -2.11
CA HIS A 305 -2.48 12.97 -2.28
C HIS A 305 -3.80 13.03 -1.49
N THR A 306 -4.89 12.52 -2.09
CA THR A 306 -6.20 12.42 -1.44
C THR A 306 -6.78 11.03 -1.63
N THR A 307 -7.65 10.63 -0.71
CA THR A 307 -8.31 9.32 -0.76
C THR A 307 -9.20 9.11 -1.98
N ARG A 308 -9.73 10.18 -2.58
CA ARG A 308 -10.69 10.08 -3.71
C ARG A 308 -10.06 9.60 -5.01
N ASP A 309 -8.81 9.95 -5.31
CA ASP A 309 -8.21 9.68 -6.62
C ASP A 309 -7.24 8.50 -6.55
N ILE A 310 -7.80 7.29 -6.56
CA ILE A 310 -7.07 6.01 -6.38
C ILE A 310 -5.89 5.84 -7.33
N LEU A 311 -6.00 6.33 -8.57
CA LEU A 311 -4.95 6.25 -9.59
C LEU A 311 -3.66 7.01 -9.24
N THR A 312 -3.74 7.95 -8.30
CA THR A 312 -2.65 8.89 -8.00
C THR A 312 -1.97 8.61 -6.66
N ARG A 313 -2.34 7.53 -5.99
CA ARG A 313 -1.85 7.15 -4.66
C ARG A 313 -1.72 5.63 -4.56
N LEU A 314 -1.30 5.18 -3.39
CA LEU A 314 -1.34 3.77 -3.02
C LEU A 314 -2.77 3.42 -2.63
N ASP A 315 -3.25 2.27 -3.08
CA ASP A 315 -4.61 1.74 -2.89
C ASP A 315 -4.57 0.21 -2.74
N PRO A 316 -5.57 -0.42 -2.07
CA PRO A 316 -5.61 -1.88 -1.93
C PRO A 316 -5.62 -2.60 -3.27
N SER A 317 -6.12 -2.00 -4.35
CA SER A 317 -6.15 -2.60 -5.69
C SER A 317 -4.78 -2.72 -6.38
N ASP A 318 -3.73 -2.07 -5.87
CA ASP A 318 -2.41 -2.02 -6.52
C ASP A 318 -1.61 -3.34 -6.42
N ALA A 319 -2.02 -4.25 -5.54
CA ALA A 319 -1.40 -5.57 -5.36
C ALA A 319 -2.39 -6.58 -4.77
N SER A 320 -2.05 -7.86 -4.79
CA SER A 320 -2.83 -8.91 -4.10
C SER A 320 -2.95 -8.65 -2.60
N PHE A 321 -1.97 -7.98 -2.00
CA PHE A 321 -2.02 -7.55 -0.61
C PHE A 321 -1.31 -6.22 -0.40
N VAL A 322 -1.90 -5.35 0.41
CA VAL A 322 -1.36 -4.02 0.71
C VAL A 322 -1.49 -3.79 2.20
N ASP A 323 -0.38 -3.54 2.88
CA ASP A 323 -0.32 -3.23 4.30
C ASP A 323 0.37 -1.89 4.53
N VAL A 324 -0.13 -1.08 5.46
CA VAL A 324 0.32 0.29 5.63
C VAL A 324 0.64 0.58 7.09
N ILE A 325 1.79 1.20 7.36
CA ILE A 325 2.18 1.65 8.71
C ILE A 325 2.10 3.18 8.75
N HIS A 326 1.24 3.71 9.60
CA HIS A 326 1.02 5.14 9.80
C HIS A 326 1.73 5.61 11.07
N THR A 327 2.72 6.49 10.94
CA THR A 327 3.52 6.97 12.09
C THR A 327 3.53 8.48 12.24
N ASN A 328 3.04 9.26 11.27
CA ASN A 328 2.98 10.72 11.38
C ASN A 328 1.74 11.31 10.73
N VAL A 329 0.57 11.10 11.33
CA VAL A 329 -0.75 11.44 10.76
C VAL A 329 -1.53 12.51 11.53
N LYS A 330 -0.99 13.01 12.66
CA LYS A 330 -1.73 13.98 13.50
C LYS A 330 -1.73 15.38 12.90
N ARG A 331 -2.93 15.95 12.76
CA ARG A 331 -3.15 17.36 12.46
C ARG A 331 -3.13 18.16 13.76
N LYS A 332 -2.48 19.33 13.80
CA LYS A 332 -2.51 20.22 14.97
C LYS A 332 -3.35 21.45 14.64
N ALA A 333 -4.44 21.66 15.38
CA ALA A 333 -5.36 22.80 15.20
C ALA A 333 -5.85 22.99 13.74
N GLY A 334 -6.21 21.89 13.06
CA GLY A 334 -6.67 21.92 11.66
C GLY A 334 -5.57 22.10 10.62
N ILE A 335 -4.34 22.44 11.01
CA ILE A 335 -3.18 22.61 10.12
C ILE A 335 -2.44 21.27 9.99
N VAL A 336 -2.18 20.85 8.76
CA VAL A 336 -1.35 19.68 8.45
C VAL A 336 0.10 20.03 8.82
N LYS A 337 0.61 19.43 9.91
CA LYS A 337 2.05 19.41 10.25
C LYS A 337 2.64 17.99 10.11
N SER A 338 1.81 17.04 9.72
CA SER A 338 2.09 15.62 9.53
C SER A 338 2.44 15.32 8.08
N LEU A 339 3.48 14.54 7.86
CA LEU A 339 3.92 14.10 6.53
C LEU A 339 3.12 12.90 6.04
N GLY A 340 2.67 12.04 6.95
CA GLY A 340 1.93 10.83 6.65
C GLY A 340 0.43 11.06 6.47
N MET A 341 -0.18 10.29 5.58
CA MET A 341 -1.60 10.27 5.33
C MET A 341 -2.33 9.56 6.47
N LYS A 342 -3.43 10.15 6.96
CA LYS A 342 -4.23 9.59 8.06
C LYS A 342 -5.16 8.47 7.62
N ASP A 343 -5.72 8.63 6.43
CA ASP A 343 -6.77 7.75 5.96
C ASP A 343 -6.22 6.35 5.69
N PRO A 344 -6.96 5.29 6.05
CA PRO A 344 -6.57 3.93 5.75
C PRO A 344 -6.63 3.71 4.24
N ILE A 345 -5.58 3.18 3.66
CA ILE A 345 -5.41 2.97 2.21
C ILE A 345 -4.81 1.60 1.87
N GLY A 346 -4.72 0.69 2.84
CA GLY A 346 -4.34 -0.70 2.63
C GLY A 346 -5.52 -1.66 2.82
N HIS A 347 -5.20 -2.95 2.69
CA HIS A 347 -6.04 -4.00 3.23
C HIS A 347 -5.99 -3.96 4.76
N LEU A 348 -4.78 -3.83 5.32
CA LEU A 348 -4.55 -3.61 6.76
C LEU A 348 -3.75 -2.32 6.97
N ASP A 349 -4.25 -1.46 7.85
CA ASP A 349 -3.63 -0.17 8.18
C ASP A 349 -3.29 -0.13 9.68
N PHE A 350 -2.00 -0.02 9.99
CA PHE A 350 -1.46 -0.05 11.34
C PHE A 350 -1.13 1.36 11.84
N TYR A 351 -1.54 1.67 13.06
CA TYR A 351 -1.36 2.97 13.69
C TYR A 351 -0.62 2.82 15.04
N PRO A 352 0.70 2.51 15.03
CA PRO A 352 1.50 2.52 16.24
C PRO A 352 1.40 3.89 16.92
N ASN A 353 1.04 3.88 18.20
CA ASN A 353 0.84 5.08 19.01
C ASN A 353 -0.13 6.10 18.36
N ASP A 354 -1.25 5.61 17.79
CA ASP A 354 -2.27 6.41 17.09
C ASP A 354 -1.80 7.02 15.76
N GLY A 355 -0.63 6.58 15.26
CA GLY A 355 0.10 7.25 14.18
C GLY A 355 0.48 8.71 14.51
N GLY A 356 0.45 9.08 15.79
CA GLY A 356 0.81 10.42 16.25
C GLY A 356 2.31 10.63 16.37
N THR A 357 2.70 11.61 17.18
CA THR A 357 4.11 11.75 17.59
C THR A 357 4.57 10.44 18.22
N GLN A 358 5.53 9.80 17.58
CA GLN A 358 6.08 8.53 18.05
C GLN A 358 6.95 8.76 19.29
N PRO A 359 6.98 7.81 20.25
CA PRO A 359 7.82 7.94 21.44
C PRO A 359 9.30 8.14 21.06
N GLY A 360 9.97 9.09 21.70
CA GLY A 360 11.35 9.48 21.40
C GLY A 360 11.49 10.53 20.29
N CYS A 361 10.38 10.98 19.71
CA CYS A 361 10.34 12.05 18.71
C CYS A 361 9.80 13.38 19.26
N GLU A 362 9.64 13.51 20.58
CA GLU A 362 9.27 14.76 21.22
C GLU A 362 10.37 15.82 21.04
N GLY A 363 10.06 16.96 20.42
CA GLY A 363 11.02 18.05 20.19
C GLY A 363 11.81 18.00 18.88
N ALA A 364 11.66 16.95 18.07
CA ALA A 364 12.24 16.90 16.73
C ALA A 364 11.57 17.90 15.76
N THR A 365 12.30 18.31 14.70
CA THR A 365 11.78 19.09 13.56
C THR A 365 10.46 18.50 13.04
N PRO A 366 9.50 19.33 12.59
CA PRO A 366 8.08 19.01 12.58
C PRO A 366 7.78 17.69 11.87
N GLY A 367 7.55 16.63 12.66
CA GLY A 367 7.12 15.32 12.20
C GLY A 367 8.17 14.45 11.49
N ILE A 368 9.39 14.92 11.23
CA ILE A 368 10.39 14.16 10.44
C ILE A 368 10.81 12.87 11.18
N CYS A 369 11.09 12.95 12.48
CA CYS A 369 11.44 11.78 13.29
C CYS A 369 10.32 10.73 13.25
N SER A 370 9.07 11.15 13.49
CA SER A 370 7.92 10.25 13.43
C SER A 370 7.68 9.70 12.02
N HIS A 371 7.98 10.46 10.96
CA HIS A 371 7.89 9.98 9.58
C HIS A 371 8.94 8.89 9.26
N LYS A 372 10.15 9.03 9.80
CA LYS A 372 11.21 8.01 9.68
C LYS A 372 10.92 6.75 10.49
N ARG A 373 10.24 6.89 11.63
CA ARG A 373 9.91 5.77 12.54
C ARG A 373 9.20 4.60 11.84
N ALA A 374 8.45 4.83 10.76
CA ALA A 374 7.83 3.75 9.99
C ALA A 374 8.85 2.75 9.40
N HIS A 375 9.94 3.24 8.79
CA HIS A 375 10.96 2.34 8.26
C HIS A 375 11.82 1.73 9.38
N GLU A 376 12.05 2.44 10.49
CA GLU A 376 12.78 1.90 11.65
C GLU A 376 12.03 0.72 12.29
N ILE A 377 10.72 0.87 12.49
CA ILE A 377 9.86 -0.21 12.99
C ILE A 377 9.79 -1.37 12.00
N PHE A 378 9.67 -1.09 10.70
CA PHE A 378 9.66 -2.16 9.69
C PHE A 378 10.98 -2.94 9.69
N ILE A 379 12.13 -2.28 9.73
CA ILE A 379 13.45 -2.91 9.86
C ILE A 379 13.51 -3.79 11.10
N GLU A 380 13.04 -3.30 12.24
CA GLU A 380 13.04 -4.08 13.48
C GLU A 380 12.12 -5.30 13.41
N SER A 381 10.97 -5.20 12.73
CA SER A 381 10.05 -6.33 12.54
C SER A 381 10.68 -7.49 11.74
N VAL A 382 11.74 -7.23 10.96
CA VAL A 382 12.51 -8.26 10.25
C VAL A 382 13.39 -9.07 11.21
N LYS A 383 13.90 -8.46 12.28
CA LYS A 383 14.77 -9.11 13.28
C LYS A 383 14.05 -10.17 14.11
N GLN A 384 12.73 -10.00 14.28
CA GLN A 384 11.84 -10.93 14.99
C GLN A 384 12.10 -11.07 16.50
N ASP A 385 12.75 -10.07 17.11
CA ASP A 385 12.98 -10.03 18.57
C ASP A 385 11.66 -10.02 19.36
N CYS A 386 10.60 -9.42 18.80
CA CYS A 386 9.22 -9.65 19.21
C CYS A 386 8.20 -9.37 18.09
N GLN A 387 6.90 -9.52 18.37
CA GLN A 387 5.89 -9.75 17.33
C GLN A 387 5.20 -8.51 16.74
N PHE A 388 5.38 -7.32 17.32
CA PHE A 388 4.59 -6.12 16.98
C PHE A 388 3.08 -6.42 16.83
N LEU A 389 2.54 -7.15 17.81
CA LEU A 389 1.16 -7.58 17.76
C LEU A 389 0.23 -6.37 17.86
N ALA A 390 -0.58 -6.17 16.83
CA ALA A 390 -1.55 -5.09 16.75
C ALA A 390 -2.96 -5.66 16.70
N ILE A 391 -3.92 -4.93 17.26
CA ILE A 391 -5.31 -5.38 17.37
C ILE A 391 -6.25 -4.51 16.54
N ARG A 392 -7.18 -5.15 15.83
CA ARG A 392 -8.23 -4.47 15.09
C ARG A 392 -9.19 -3.80 16.06
N CYS A 393 -9.36 -2.50 15.87
CA CYS A 393 -10.24 -1.70 16.72
C CYS A 393 -10.84 -0.56 15.93
N GLU A 394 -12.00 -0.06 16.37
CA GLU A 394 -12.69 1.05 15.70
C GLU A 394 -11.94 2.38 15.89
N SER A 395 -11.33 2.57 17.06
CA SER A 395 -10.56 3.77 17.39
C SER A 395 -9.45 3.50 18.39
N TYR A 396 -8.41 4.32 18.34
CA TYR A 396 -7.32 4.28 19.32
C TYR A 396 -7.80 4.53 20.75
N LYS A 397 -8.86 5.35 20.93
CA LYS A 397 -9.47 5.59 22.25
C LYS A 397 -9.99 4.27 22.82
N LYS A 398 -10.85 3.55 22.09
CA LYS A 398 -11.38 2.23 22.51
C LYS A 398 -10.28 1.20 22.76
N PHE A 399 -9.21 1.21 21.95
CA PHE A 399 -8.03 0.39 22.18
C PHE A 399 -7.40 0.68 23.55
N LEU A 400 -7.11 1.94 23.88
CA LEU A 400 -6.55 2.31 25.20
C LEU A 400 -7.50 1.99 26.36
N MET A 401 -8.81 2.03 26.13
CA MET A 401 -9.83 1.63 27.11
C MET A 401 -9.94 0.10 27.30
N GLY A 402 -9.18 -0.72 26.57
CA GLY A 402 -9.25 -2.17 26.66
C GLY A 402 -10.58 -2.78 26.18
N GLU A 403 -11.37 -2.02 25.41
CA GLU A 403 -12.63 -2.47 24.81
C GLU A 403 -12.38 -3.45 23.66
N CYS A 404 -11.27 -3.27 22.93
CA CYS A 404 -10.81 -4.18 21.90
C CYS A 404 -9.77 -5.13 22.51
N TRP A 405 -10.07 -6.43 22.62
CA TRP A 405 -9.15 -7.42 23.19
C TRP A 405 -9.43 -8.85 22.70
N GLY A 406 -8.41 -9.72 22.73
CA GLY A 406 -8.59 -11.18 22.63
C GLY A 406 -8.29 -11.84 21.28
N CYS A 407 -7.84 -11.11 20.25
CA CYS A 407 -7.41 -11.65 18.95
C CYS A 407 -8.42 -12.59 18.25
N LYS A 408 -9.71 -12.41 18.52
CA LYS A 408 -10.83 -13.14 17.91
C LYS A 408 -11.84 -12.13 17.38
N PRO A 409 -12.70 -12.49 16.41
CA PRO A 409 -13.74 -11.58 15.94
C PRO A 409 -14.55 -11.00 17.10
N PRO A 410 -14.80 -9.68 17.13
CA PRO A 410 -14.53 -8.68 16.08
C PRO A 410 -13.17 -7.94 16.20
N HIS A 411 -12.24 -8.47 17.01
CA HIS A 411 -10.94 -7.87 17.37
C HIS A 411 -9.78 -8.77 16.96
N GLU A 412 -9.68 -9.06 15.68
CA GLU A 412 -8.59 -9.84 15.10
C GLU A 412 -7.24 -9.15 15.36
N CYS A 413 -6.19 -9.94 15.51
CA CYS A 413 -4.83 -9.43 15.65
C CYS A 413 -4.02 -9.69 14.39
N SER A 414 -3.07 -8.80 14.12
CA SER A 414 -2.10 -8.96 13.04
C SER A 414 -0.72 -8.48 13.49
N ARG A 415 0.33 -9.12 13.00
CA ARG A 415 1.71 -8.75 13.28
C ARG A 415 2.12 -7.63 12.33
N MET A 416 2.29 -6.42 12.83
CA MET A 416 2.67 -5.29 12.00
C MET A 416 4.10 -5.45 11.45
N GLY A 417 4.30 -5.08 10.18
CA GLY A 417 5.61 -5.06 9.52
C GLY A 417 5.85 -6.27 8.64
N PHE A 418 7.08 -6.78 8.62
CA PHE A 418 7.53 -7.80 7.67
C PHE A 418 6.67 -9.07 7.66
N ARG A 419 6.25 -9.54 8.84
CA ARG A 419 5.44 -10.75 9.02
C ARG A 419 3.92 -10.54 8.89
N THR A 420 3.48 -9.37 8.41
CA THR A 420 2.06 -9.16 8.12
C THR A 420 1.60 -10.13 7.04
N VAL A 421 0.46 -10.79 7.27
CA VAL A 421 -0.20 -11.68 6.31
C VAL A 421 -1.63 -11.20 6.05
N PRO A 422 -2.21 -11.50 4.88
CA PRO A 422 -3.63 -11.28 4.64
C PRO A 422 -4.47 -12.03 5.68
N ILE A 423 -5.49 -11.37 6.20
CA ILE A 423 -6.49 -11.94 7.10
C ILE A 423 -7.88 -11.52 6.62
N ASP A 424 -8.88 -12.34 6.94
CA ASP A 424 -10.26 -12.11 6.51
C ASP A 424 -10.93 -11.03 7.38
N VAL A 425 -10.67 -9.77 7.03
CA VAL A 425 -11.26 -8.59 7.66
C VAL A 425 -11.64 -7.58 6.57
N PRO A 426 -12.59 -6.66 6.84
CA PRO A 426 -12.91 -5.60 5.88
C PRO A 426 -11.67 -4.84 5.40
N VAL A 427 -11.60 -4.51 4.11
CA VAL A 427 -10.53 -3.66 3.56
C VAL A 427 -10.50 -2.32 4.32
N ASN A 428 -9.33 -1.68 4.42
CA ASN A 428 -9.10 -0.46 5.20
C ASN A 428 -9.27 -0.66 6.72
N SER A 429 -9.05 -1.88 7.20
CA SER A 429 -9.09 -2.23 8.63
C SER A 429 -8.00 -1.52 9.42
N LYS A 430 -8.36 -0.91 10.55
CA LYS A 430 -7.42 -0.23 11.44
C LYS A 430 -6.94 -1.13 12.57
N PHE A 431 -5.63 -1.24 12.69
CA PHE A 431 -4.94 -1.96 13.75
C PHE A 431 -4.16 -0.99 14.62
N PHE A 432 -4.25 -1.15 15.93
CA PHE A 432 -3.57 -0.30 16.89
C PHE A 432 -2.62 -1.10 17.77
N LEU A 433 -1.53 -0.45 18.14
CA LEU A 433 -0.53 -0.95 19.06
C LEU A 433 0.25 0.22 19.67
N LEU A 434 1.10 -0.11 20.63
CA LEU A 434 2.01 0.80 21.31
C LEU A 434 3.43 0.36 20.99
N THR A 435 4.38 1.30 21.03
CA THR A 435 5.81 1.01 20.88
C THR A 435 6.61 1.75 21.95
N THR A 436 7.85 1.33 22.21
CA THR A 436 8.78 2.07 23.07
C THR A 436 9.40 3.25 22.30
N ASN A 437 10.26 4.03 22.98
CA ASN A 437 10.95 5.19 22.42
C ASN A 437 12.29 4.89 21.73
N SER A 438 12.84 3.69 21.92
CA SER A 438 14.12 3.24 21.37
C SER A 438 14.07 1.75 21.03
N SER A 439 14.93 1.29 20.11
CA SER A 439 15.03 -0.14 19.78
C SER A 439 15.39 -1.00 21.02
N PRO A 440 14.75 -2.15 21.26
CA PRO A 440 13.59 -2.64 20.52
C PRO A 440 12.34 -1.78 20.78
N TYR A 441 11.75 -1.26 19.70
CA TYR A 441 10.47 -0.54 19.67
C TYR A 441 9.30 -1.43 20.04
N CYS A 442 9.42 -2.73 19.76
CA CYS A 442 8.38 -3.70 19.97
C CYS A 442 8.19 -4.05 21.48
N GLY A 443 7.05 -4.65 21.83
CA GLY A 443 6.74 -5.08 23.20
C GLY A 443 5.38 -5.78 23.28
N TYR A 444 4.83 -5.88 24.48
CA TYR A 444 3.65 -6.67 24.83
C TYR A 444 2.58 -5.79 25.51
N HIS A 445 1.34 -5.97 25.08
CA HIS A 445 0.18 -5.29 25.63
C HIS A 445 -0.43 -6.08 26.77
N TYR A 446 -0.75 -5.39 27.86
CA TYR A 446 -1.47 -5.96 29.00
C TYR A 446 -2.78 -5.21 29.23
N ARG A 447 -3.89 -5.93 29.39
CA ARG A 447 -5.17 -5.35 29.80
C ARG A 447 -5.34 -5.57 31.28
N THR A 448 -5.44 -4.47 32.01
CA THR A 448 -5.77 -4.47 33.44
C THR A 448 -7.25 -4.11 33.59
N THR A 449 -8.02 -4.97 34.24
CA THR A 449 -9.42 -4.72 34.59
C THR A 449 -9.53 -4.58 36.10
N ILE A 450 -10.06 -3.44 36.54
CA ILE A 450 -10.30 -3.11 37.94
C ILE A 450 -11.82 -3.16 38.17
N THR A 451 -12.26 -4.01 39.10
CA THR A 451 -13.66 -4.09 39.51
C THR A 451 -13.81 -3.44 40.88
N VAL A 452 -14.63 -2.39 40.97
CA VAL A 452 -14.98 -1.74 42.23
C VAL A 452 -15.97 -2.62 42.99
N SER A 453 -15.80 -2.75 44.30
CA SER A 453 -16.70 -3.54 45.14
C SER A 453 -18.13 -2.99 45.10
N SER A 454 -19.11 -3.89 45.21
CA SER A 454 -20.50 -3.51 45.45
C SER A 454 -20.68 -2.86 46.81
N ASP A 455 -19.76 -3.03 47.75
CA ASP A 455 -19.87 -2.44 49.09
C ASP A 455 -18.95 -1.21 49.24
N SER A 456 -18.45 -0.68 48.12
CA SER A 456 -17.62 0.52 48.13
C SER A 456 -18.42 1.74 48.59
N PRO A 457 -18.01 2.40 49.69
CA PRO A 457 -18.65 3.64 50.16
C PRO A 457 -18.33 4.84 49.25
N ALA A 458 -17.34 4.72 48.36
CA ALA A 458 -17.10 5.72 47.32
C ALA A 458 -18.22 5.68 46.25
N GLY A 459 -18.91 6.81 46.07
CA GLY A 459 -19.97 7.00 45.07
C GLY A 459 -21.38 7.23 45.62
N ASP A 460 -21.60 7.11 46.93
CA ASP A 460 -22.90 7.38 47.58
C ASP A 460 -22.99 8.85 48.01
N ASP A 461 -24.00 9.58 47.50
CA ASP A 461 -24.52 10.94 47.82
C ASP A 461 -23.54 12.13 48.00
N TYR A 462 -22.23 11.92 48.14
CA TYR A 462 -21.21 12.96 48.40
C TYR A 462 -20.06 12.97 47.38
N GLY A 463 -20.15 12.22 46.28
CA GLY A 463 -19.34 12.48 45.08
C GLY A 463 -17.82 12.42 45.26
N SER A 464 -17.26 11.47 46.02
CA SER A 464 -15.80 11.33 46.07
C SER A 464 -15.25 10.84 44.73
N TRP A 465 -14.51 11.74 44.06
CA TRP A 465 -13.99 11.52 42.72
C TRP A 465 -12.55 10.99 42.79
N TYR A 466 -12.34 9.73 42.44
CA TYR A 466 -10.99 9.18 42.30
C TYR A 466 -10.52 9.29 40.85
N ARG A 467 -9.28 9.74 40.64
CA ARG A 467 -8.63 9.70 39.33
C ARG A 467 -7.51 8.68 39.37
N LEU A 468 -7.52 7.74 38.41
CA LEU A 468 -6.38 6.84 38.22
C LEU A 468 -5.13 7.63 37.82
N GLN A 469 -4.08 7.54 38.63
CA GLN A 469 -2.79 8.18 38.36
C GLN A 469 -1.87 7.27 37.58
N SER A 470 -1.69 6.03 38.04
CA SER A 470 -0.83 5.04 37.38
C SER A 470 -1.23 3.62 37.75
N ILE A 471 -0.92 2.69 36.85
CA ILE A 471 -0.89 1.26 37.11
C ILE A 471 0.52 0.80 36.75
N GLU A 472 1.17 0.11 37.67
CA GLU A 472 2.47 -0.50 37.52
C GLU A 472 2.32 -2.01 37.65
N LEU A 473 2.80 -2.77 36.65
CA LEU A 473 2.80 -4.23 36.68
C LEU A 473 4.23 -4.72 36.92
N GLY A 474 4.37 -5.66 37.86
CA GLY A 474 5.58 -6.44 38.10
C GLY A 474 5.49 -7.79 37.38
N ILE A 475 6.35 -8.00 36.40
CA ILE A 475 6.44 -9.24 35.62
C ILE A 475 7.63 -10.01 36.20
N GLU A 476 7.36 -11.11 36.91
CA GLU A 476 8.32 -11.87 37.75
C GLU A 476 8.98 -11.08 38.92
N ILE A 477 9.53 -11.81 39.92
CA ILE A 477 9.72 -11.39 41.32
C ILE A 477 10.71 -10.22 41.56
N GLU A 478 11.49 -9.75 40.58
CA GLU A 478 12.57 -8.77 40.88
C GLU A 478 12.71 -7.55 39.97
N LYS A 479 11.90 -7.34 38.92
CA LYS A 479 12.01 -6.11 38.11
C LYS A 479 10.65 -5.57 37.69
N PRO A 480 10.28 -4.32 38.07
CA PRO A 480 9.05 -3.71 37.57
C PRO A 480 9.23 -3.28 36.10
N ILE A 481 8.22 -2.61 35.55
CA ILE A 481 8.24 -1.73 34.36
C ILE A 481 7.36 -2.26 33.19
N ALA A 482 6.11 -2.67 33.48
CA ALA A 482 5.02 -2.22 32.60
C ALA A 482 4.37 -1.00 33.26
N ARG A 483 4.43 0.16 32.61
CA ARG A 483 3.74 1.37 33.09
C ARG A 483 2.56 1.65 32.17
N HIS A 484 1.36 1.68 32.75
CA HIS A 484 0.23 2.24 32.02
C HIS A 484 0.44 3.75 31.83
N ARG A 485 0.15 4.25 30.64
CA ARG A 485 0.18 5.68 30.37
C ARG A 485 -0.86 6.37 31.25
N ARG A 486 -0.45 7.42 31.96
CA ARG A 486 -1.32 8.24 32.83
C ARG A 486 -2.64 8.54 32.11
N SER A 487 -3.77 8.13 32.69
CA SER A 487 -5.09 8.45 32.13
C SER A 487 -5.25 9.98 32.13
N THR A 488 -5.33 10.58 30.95
CA THR A 488 -5.49 12.03 30.79
C THR A 488 -6.91 12.49 31.08
N GLU A 489 -7.89 11.59 31.00
CA GLU A 489 -9.28 11.85 31.36
C GLU A 489 -9.55 11.33 32.80
N PRO A 490 -10.12 12.16 33.70
CA PRO A 490 -10.68 11.66 34.96
C PRO A 490 -11.77 10.63 34.63
N ARG A 491 -11.82 9.53 35.37
CA ARG A 491 -12.91 8.55 35.26
C ARG A 491 -13.56 8.39 36.61
N GLU A 492 -14.88 8.33 36.63
CA GLU A 492 -15.66 8.14 37.84
C GLU A 492 -15.60 6.66 38.24
N PHE A 493 -15.12 6.39 39.45
CA PHE A 493 -15.15 5.05 40.05
C PHE A 493 -16.37 4.96 40.96
N SER A 494 -17.44 4.35 40.46
CA SER A 494 -18.67 4.11 41.22
C SER A 494 -18.76 2.67 41.69
N LYS A 495 -19.61 2.43 42.70
CA LYS A 495 -19.95 1.10 43.22
C LYS A 495 -20.29 0.10 42.11
N GLY A 496 -19.62 -1.05 42.12
CA GLY A 496 -19.79 -2.11 41.12
C GLY A 496 -19.29 -1.80 39.71
N SER A 497 -18.64 -0.65 39.49
CA SER A 497 -18.12 -0.30 38.16
C SER A 497 -16.89 -1.11 37.77
N VAL A 498 -16.70 -1.30 36.46
CA VAL A 498 -15.58 -2.06 35.87
C VAL A 498 -14.78 -1.14 34.95
N HIS A 499 -13.49 -1.01 35.22
CA HIS A 499 -12.59 -0.13 34.47
C HIS A 499 -11.46 -0.91 33.83
N ARG A 500 -11.27 -0.69 32.53
CA ARG A 500 -10.24 -1.38 31.73
C ARG A 500 -9.20 -0.40 31.22
N TYR A 501 -7.95 -0.85 31.20
CA TYR A 501 -6.80 -0.08 30.75
C TYR A 501 -5.82 -0.95 29.99
N VAL A 502 -5.29 -0.45 28.87
CA VAL A 502 -4.17 -1.08 28.17
C VAL A 502 -2.85 -0.49 28.62
N GLY A 503 -1.94 -1.36 29.01
CA GLY A 503 -0.55 -1.08 29.37
C GLY A 503 0.38 -1.70 28.35
N PHE A 504 1.64 -1.27 28.36
CA PHE A 504 2.66 -1.75 27.45
C PHE A 504 3.97 -2.01 28.19
N SER A 505 4.63 -3.11 27.86
CA SER A 505 5.87 -3.55 28.46
C SER A 505 6.82 -4.09 27.40
N PRO A 506 8.13 -3.86 27.49
CA PRO A 506 9.09 -4.59 26.65
C PRO A 506 9.19 -6.08 27.04
N TYR A 507 8.68 -6.48 28.21
CA TYR A 507 8.78 -7.84 28.73
C TYR A 507 7.45 -8.60 28.63
N ALA A 508 7.53 -9.86 28.22
CA ALA A 508 6.44 -10.84 28.28
C ALA A 508 6.56 -11.65 29.55
N GLY A 509 5.43 -12.01 30.15
CA GLY A 509 5.39 -12.97 31.25
C GLY A 509 4.14 -12.83 32.11
N PRO A 510 3.95 -13.78 33.05
CA PRO A 510 2.89 -13.67 34.04
C PRO A 510 3.16 -12.47 34.95
N VAL A 511 2.08 -11.76 35.30
CA VAL A 511 2.14 -10.64 36.23
C VAL A 511 2.12 -11.19 37.65
N GLY A 512 3.16 -10.91 38.44
CA GLY A 512 3.30 -11.34 39.83
C GLY A 512 2.94 -10.27 40.86
N ALA A 513 2.88 -9.00 40.44
CA ALA A 513 2.47 -7.89 41.29
C ALA A 513 1.78 -6.78 40.49
N VAL A 514 0.85 -6.08 41.12
CA VAL A 514 0.14 -4.94 40.56
C VAL A 514 0.08 -3.83 41.61
N SER A 515 0.57 -2.64 41.25
CA SER A 515 0.43 -1.43 42.05
C SER A 515 -0.42 -0.41 41.29
N ILE A 516 -1.48 0.07 41.93
CA ILE A 516 -2.44 1.03 41.38
C ILE A 516 -2.47 2.25 42.28
N HIS A 517 -2.24 3.41 41.69
CA HIS A 517 -2.26 4.68 42.41
C HIS A 517 -3.46 5.50 41.98
N PHE A 518 -4.23 5.98 42.96
CA PHE A 518 -5.37 6.84 42.79
C PHE A 518 -5.10 8.20 43.43
N VAL A 519 -5.64 9.24 42.82
CA VAL A 519 -5.65 10.59 43.39
C VAL A 519 -7.08 10.93 43.70
N ASN A 520 -7.36 11.26 44.95
CA ASN A 520 -8.62 11.87 45.33
C ASN A 520 -8.69 13.29 44.75
N MET A 521 -9.75 13.61 44.02
CA MET A 521 -9.97 14.91 43.39
C MET A 521 -10.89 15.82 44.23
N ASP A 522 -11.38 15.35 45.37
CA ASP A 522 -12.27 16.07 46.26
C ASP A 522 -11.49 16.97 47.25
N HIS A 523 -10.76 17.94 46.69
CA HIS A 523 -9.90 18.86 47.43
C HIS A 523 -10.65 19.69 48.47
N LEU A 524 -11.97 19.87 48.30
CA LEU A 524 -12.82 20.60 49.24
C LEU A 524 -13.03 19.80 50.53
N ALA A 525 -13.36 18.50 50.43
CA ALA A 525 -13.50 17.61 51.59
C ALA A 525 -12.18 17.48 52.37
N GLU A 526 -11.07 17.37 51.66
CA GLU A 526 -9.72 17.28 52.24
C GLU A 526 -9.31 18.59 52.94
N PHE A 527 -9.65 19.76 52.37
CA PHE A 527 -9.38 21.07 52.94
C PHE A 527 -10.20 21.38 54.22
N ILE A 528 -11.43 20.87 54.30
CA ILE A 528 -12.34 21.07 55.45
C ILE A 528 -12.30 19.92 56.48
N GLY A 529 -11.38 18.96 56.32
CA GLY A 529 -11.17 17.87 57.28
C GLY A 529 -12.27 16.82 57.32
N ILE A 530 -13.07 16.68 56.26
CA ILE A 530 -14.07 15.62 56.14
C ILE A 530 -13.38 14.33 55.64
N PRO A 531 -13.50 13.20 56.35
CA PRO A 531 -12.97 11.93 55.89
C PRO A 531 -13.60 11.53 54.55
N THR A 532 -12.78 11.28 53.54
CA THR A 532 -13.28 10.82 52.24
C THR A 532 -13.53 9.31 52.29
N PRO A 533 -14.69 8.83 51.81
CA PRO A 533 -15.01 7.40 51.80
C PRO A 533 -13.99 6.62 50.96
N PRO A 534 -13.44 5.50 51.47
CA PRO A 534 -12.44 4.73 50.77
C PRO A 534 -13.00 4.04 49.52
N LEU A 535 -12.26 4.07 48.41
CA LEU A 535 -12.61 3.32 47.19
C LEU A 535 -12.23 1.86 47.36
N THR A 536 -13.18 0.92 47.51
CA THR A 536 -12.83 -0.51 47.66
C THR A 536 -12.84 -1.25 46.32
N ILE A 537 -11.75 -1.95 46.01
CA ILE A 537 -11.58 -2.78 44.82
C ILE A 537 -11.83 -4.25 45.20
N SER A 538 -12.69 -4.95 44.47
CA SER A 538 -12.96 -6.38 44.71
C SER A 538 -11.97 -7.27 43.99
N THR A 539 -11.71 -6.99 42.71
CA THR A 539 -10.86 -7.82 41.86
C THR A 539 -10.03 -6.98 40.90
N ILE A 540 -8.81 -7.46 40.64
CA ILE A 540 -7.95 -6.97 39.57
C ILE A 540 -7.62 -8.15 38.67
N THR A 541 -7.95 -8.07 37.38
CA THR A 541 -7.49 -9.05 36.39
C THR A 541 -6.47 -8.42 35.46
N VAL A 542 -5.45 -9.19 35.10
CA VAL A 542 -4.44 -8.78 34.12
C VAL A 542 -4.29 -9.88 33.07
N GLU A 543 -4.42 -9.48 31.81
CA GLU A 543 -4.33 -10.37 30.65
C GLU A 543 -3.26 -9.85 29.68
N MET A 544 -2.45 -10.73 29.09
CA MET A 544 -1.54 -10.35 28.01
C MET A 544 -2.22 -10.59 26.65
N LEU A 545 -2.10 -9.63 25.73
CA LEU A 545 -2.73 -9.74 24.41
C LEU A 545 -2.11 -10.91 23.62
N GLY A 546 -2.95 -11.73 23.00
CA GLY A 546 -2.51 -12.89 22.22
C GLY A 546 -2.08 -14.10 23.07
N SER A 547 -2.29 -14.06 24.39
CA SER A 547 -2.06 -15.16 25.31
C SER A 547 -3.34 -15.55 26.04
N GLU A 548 -3.41 -16.80 26.49
CA GLU A 548 -4.48 -17.30 27.37
C GLU A 548 -4.18 -17.05 28.86
N THR A 549 -3.03 -16.42 29.17
CA THR A 549 -2.63 -16.10 30.54
C THR A 549 -3.48 -14.99 31.14
N LEU A 550 -4.25 -15.34 32.16
CA LEU A 550 -5.05 -14.46 33.00
C LEU A 550 -4.53 -14.55 34.44
N THR A 551 -4.07 -13.43 35.00
CA THR A 551 -3.77 -13.33 36.43
C THR A 551 -4.91 -12.60 37.13
N GLN A 552 -5.45 -13.17 38.21
CA GLN A 552 -6.52 -12.55 38.99
C GLN A 552 -6.12 -12.38 40.45
N PHE A 553 -6.20 -11.15 40.94
CA PHE A 553 -5.96 -10.78 42.32
C PHE A 553 -7.30 -10.46 43.01
N CYS A 554 -7.52 -11.02 44.20
CA CYS A 554 -8.70 -10.80 45.04
C CYS A 554 -8.28 -10.03 46.29
N LEU A 555 -8.83 -8.83 46.49
CA LEU A 555 -8.55 -8.02 47.67
C LEU A 555 -9.62 -8.23 48.74
N LYS A 556 -9.22 -8.20 50.02
CA LYS A 556 -10.13 -8.23 51.17
C LYS A 556 -10.18 -6.86 51.86
N GLU A 557 -11.20 -6.60 52.67
CA GLU A 557 -11.37 -5.35 53.44
C GLU A 557 -10.12 -4.93 54.25
N SER A 558 -9.35 -5.89 54.77
CA SER A 558 -8.09 -5.64 55.49
C SER A 558 -6.97 -5.04 54.62
N ASP A 559 -7.10 -5.09 53.31
CA ASP A 559 -6.09 -4.64 52.34
C ASP A 559 -6.26 -3.16 51.93
N HIS A 560 -7.32 -2.49 52.43
CA HIS A 560 -7.68 -1.11 52.10
C HIS A 560 -7.07 -0.08 53.07
N GLY A 561 -5.86 -0.34 53.58
CA GLY A 561 -5.21 0.51 54.58
C GLY A 561 -4.73 1.88 54.09
N ASN A 562 -4.60 2.09 52.76
CA ASN A 562 -4.23 3.38 52.17
C ASN A 562 -5.21 3.74 51.04
N VAL A 563 -5.99 4.80 51.25
CA VAL A 563 -7.09 5.23 50.37
C VAL A 563 -6.60 5.66 48.97
N ASN A 564 -5.33 6.04 48.85
CA ASN A 564 -4.75 6.61 47.63
C ASN A 564 -3.86 5.62 46.85
N ALA A 565 -3.58 4.42 47.36
CA ALA A 565 -2.74 3.45 46.66
C ALA A 565 -3.06 2.00 47.06
N TYR A 566 -3.26 1.16 46.04
CA TYR A 566 -3.42 -0.28 46.16
C TYR A 566 -2.18 -0.97 45.63
N SER A 567 -1.44 -1.69 46.48
CA SER A 567 -0.37 -2.57 46.03
C SER A 567 -0.71 -4.00 46.40
N VAL A 568 -0.73 -4.87 45.39
CA VAL A 568 -1.17 -6.25 45.48
C VAL A 568 -0.11 -7.14 44.86
N THR A 569 0.33 -8.14 45.61
CA THR A 569 1.37 -9.10 45.21
C THR A 569 0.80 -10.51 45.06
N ALA A 570 1.61 -11.47 44.61
CA ALA A 570 1.19 -12.83 44.26
C ALA A 570 0.52 -13.62 45.41
N ASP A 571 0.72 -13.23 46.67
CA ASP A 571 0.06 -13.77 47.86
C ASP A 571 -1.46 -13.51 47.91
N LYS A 572 -1.98 -12.65 47.03
CA LYS A 572 -3.39 -12.27 46.92
C LYS A 572 -4.07 -12.79 45.65
N LEU A 573 -3.51 -13.82 45.03
CA LEU A 573 -4.16 -14.50 43.90
C LEU A 573 -5.44 -15.21 44.37
N CYS A 574 -6.51 -15.09 43.61
CA CYS A 574 -7.81 -15.69 43.98
C CYS A 574 -7.78 -17.23 44.08
N ASN A 575 -6.76 -17.88 43.49
CA ASN A 575 -6.64 -19.33 43.34
C ASN A 575 -5.44 -19.95 44.09
N GLU A 576 -4.81 -19.30 45.08
CA GLU A 576 -3.92 -20.06 45.96
C GLU A 576 -4.73 -20.88 46.99
N PRO A 577 -4.50 -22.20 47.11
CA PRO A 577 -4.94 -22.95 48.28
C PRO A 577 -4.33 -22.25 49.50
N SER A 578 -5.15 -22.02 50.53
CA SER A 578 -4.70 -21.52 51.82
C SER A 578 -3.34 -22.15 52.17
N ARG A 579 -2.34 -21.32 52.43
CA ARG A 579 -1.00 -21.72 52.87
C ARG A 579 -1.08 -22.33 54.28
N ALA A 580 -1.76 -23.47 54.38
CA ALA A 580 -1.81 -24.32 55.55
C ALA A 580 -0.68 -25.34 55.43
N SER A 581 0.39 -25.05 56.17
CA SER A 581 1.31 -26.06 56.71
C SER A 581 2.06 -26.94 55.69
N ILE A 582 3.01 -26.36 54.95
CA ILE A 582 4.17 -27.15 54.50
C ILE A 582 5.06 -27.35 55.73
N LYS A 583 4.79 -28.43 56.48
CA LYS A 583 5.75 -28.97 57.43
C LYS A 583 7.03 -29.32 56.66
N LYS A 584 8.15 -28.76 57.11
CA LYS A 584 9.50 -29.27 56.82
C LYS A 584 9.48 -30.80 56.87
N ILE A 585 9.70 -31.45 55.74
CA ILE A 585 10.21 -32.83 55.74
C ILE A 585 11.69 -32.70 55.43
N THR A 586 12.46 -32.67 56.52
CA THR A 586 13.87 -33.04 56.53
C THR A 586 13.99 -34.55 56.29
N LYS A 587 14.66 -34.95 55.22
CA LYS A 587 15.90 -35.74 55.28
C LYS A 587 16.54 -35.83 53.90
#